data_AF-A0A6V8DYE9-F1
#
_entry.id   AF-A0A6V8DYE9-F1
#
_cell.length_a   1.000
_cell.length_b   1.000
_cell.length_c   1.000
_cell.angle_alpha   90.00
_cell.angle_beta   90.00
_cell.angle_gamma   90.00
#
_symmetry.space_group_name_H-M   'P 1'
#
loop_
_entity.id
_entity.type
_entity.pdbx_description
1 polymer ?
#
loop_
_entity_poly.entity_id
_entity_poly.type
_entity_poly.pdbx_seq_one_letter_code
_entity_poly.pdbx_strand_id
1 'polypeptide(L)'
;MVGRVGDTVSELALETLLEATLFGSGKSLSVKDLSESLGYEEDEISEALTSLQGTIKRRRGGALRIVEIGGKWAMEVRSNVAEHLPKETKTEMPKKLLKAAALIAYHQPMPQSRLVELLGQKAYDYVRELSQHGMIMRRRDGNTRRLTTTRRFSEAFGCPHTDLRKVRKWFREQVTEAGMFDGMESEVLKEVGEDGLVQSTLPFEDE
;
A
#
# COMPACT_ATOMS: atom_id res chain seq x y z
N MET A 1 3.94 -30.77 -25.90
CA MET A 1 2.90 -31.51 -25.18
C MET A 1 3.18 -31.34 -23.69
N VAL A 2 2.67 -30.25 -23.11
CA VAL A 2 2.81 -29.95 -21.67
C VAL A 2 1.51 -30.41 -21.03
N GLY A 3 1.61 -31.36 -20.10
CA GLY A 3 0.45 -32.03 -19.52
C GLY A 3 -0.44 -31.04 -18.75
N ARG A 4 -1.75 -31.11 -19.02
CA ARG A 4 -2.78 -30.51 -18.16
C ARG A 4 -2.66 -31.12 -16.77
N VAL A 5 -2.16 -30.36 -15.80
CA VAL A 5 -2.43 -30.60 -14.40
C VAL A 5 -3.88 -30.16 -14.18
N GLY A 6 -4.85 -31.04 -14.45
CA GLY A 6 -6.26 -30.62 -14.38
C GLY A 6 -7.32 -31.72 -14.38
N ASP A 7 -7.03 -32.93 -14.86
CA ASP A 7 -8.07 -33.98 -15.00
C ASP A 7 -8.52 -34.65 -13.68
N THR A 8 -8.29 -34.03 -12.53
CA THR A 8 -8.78 -34.54 -11.22
C THR A 8 -9.46 -33.50 -10.32
N VAL A 9 -9.57 -32.23 -10.72
CA VAL A 9 -10.38 -31.25 -9.98
C VAL A 9 -11.82 -31.37 -10.46
N SER A 10 -12.61 -32.21 -9.78
CA SER A 10 -14.06 -32.28 -10.01
C SER A 10 -14.68 -30.88 -9.88
N GLU A 11 -15.24 -30.34 -10.98
CA GLU A 11 -16.17 -29.20 -11.13
C GLU A 11 -16.24 -28.18 -9.96
N LEU A 12 -15.12 -27.56 -9.59
CA LEU A 12 -15.15 -26.36 -8.76
C LEU A 12 -15.27 -25.14 -9.67
N ALA A 13 -16.26 -24.29 -9.42
CA ALA A 13 -16.42 -23.04 -10.16
C ALA A 13 -15.15 -22.18 -10.03
N LEU A 14 -14.78 -21.47 -11.10
CA LEU A 14 -13.58 -20.63 -11.14
C LEU A 14 -13.57 -19.60 -10.00
N GLU A 15 -14.73 -19.03 -9.65
CA GLU A 15 -14.88 -18.13 -8.52
C GLU A 15 -14.50 -18.77 -7.18
N THR A 16 -14.77 -20.08 -7.01
CA THR A 16 -14.41 -20.83 -5.80
C THR A 16 -12.91 -21.04 -5.71
N LEU A 17 -12.27 -21.35 -6.85
CA LEU A 17 -10.81 -21.47 -6.93
C LEU A 17 -10.12 -20.13 -6.64
N LEU A 18 -10.65 -19.04 -7.19
CA LEU A 18 -10.17 -17.68 -6.94
C LEU A 18 -10.36 -17.26 -5.48
N GLU A 19 -11.52 -17.55 -4.88
CA GLU A 19 -11.79 -17.29 -3.46
C GLU A 19 -10.76 -18.00 -2.58
N ALA A 20 -10.55 -19.29 -2.82
CA ALA A 20 -9.57 -20.11 -2.09
C ALA A 20 -8.12 -19.62 -2.28
N THR A 21 -7.75 -19.25 -3.50
CA THR A 21 -6.40 -18.79 -3.83
C THR A 21 -6.10 -17.45 -3.18
N LEU A 22 -7.02 -16.48 -3.27
CA LEU A 22 -6.86 -15.17 -2.63
C LEU A 22 -6.80 -15.31 -1.11
N PHE A 23 -7.70 -16.10 -0.51
CA PHE A 23 -7.71 -16.35 0.92
C PHE A 23 -6.41 -17.02 1.40
N GLY A 24 -5.99 -18.09 0.73
CA GLY A 24 -4.79 -18.85 1.09
C GLY A 24 -3.48 -18.08 0.87
N SER A 25 -3.43 -17.19 -0.12
CA SER A 25 -2.23 -16.42 -0.42
C SER A 25 -1.91 -15.33 0.61
N GLY A 26 -2.93 -14.80 1.30
CA GLY A 26 -2.79 -13.70 2.25
C GLY A 26 -2.15 -12.42 1.71
N LYS A 27 -2.08 -12.25 0.37
CA LYS A 27 -1.40 -11.12 -0.30
C LYS A 27 -2.16 -10.69 -1.56
N SER A 28 -1.84 -9.52 -2.10
CA SER A 28 -2.40 -9.06 -3.37
C SER A 28 -1.76 -9.78 -4.57
N LEU A 29 -2.60 -10.36 -5.44
CA LEU A 29 -2.21 -11.12 -6.63
C LEU A 29 -2.69 -10.41 -7.90
N SER A 30 -1.88 -10.40 -8.96
CA SER A 30 -2.33 -9.88 -10.26
C SER A 30 -3.17 -10.91 -10.99
N VAL A 31 -3.95 -10.46 -11.97
CA VAL A 31 -4.67 -11.33 -12.92
C VAL A 31 -3.70 -12.33 -13.56
N LYS A 32 -2.52 -11.87 -13.97
CA LYS A 32 -1.45 -12.73 -14.49
C LYS A 32 -0.98 -13.80 -13.49
N ASP A 33 -0.72 -13.42 -12.23
CA ASP A 33 -0.31 -14.37 -11.19
C ASP A 33 -1.37 -15.47 -11.00
N LEU A 34 -2.65 -15.12 -11.08
CA LEU A 34 -3.80 -16.03 -10.92
C LEU A 34 -4.00 -16.91 -12.16
N SER A 35 -3.85 -16.34 -13.36
CA SER A 35 -3.90 -17.04 -14.64
C SER A 35 -2.83 -18.13 -14.71
N GLU A 36 -1.57 -17.78 -14.40
CA GLU A 36 -0.46 -18.73 -14.37
C GLU A 36 -0.66 -19.84 -13.32
N SER A 37 -1.26 -19.50 -12.17
CA SER A 37 -1.48 -20.46 -11.08
C SER A 37 -2.65 -21.42 -11.32
N LEU A 38 -3.71 -20.97 -11.99
CA LEU A 38 -4.95 -21.74 -12.17
C LEU A 38 -5.11 -22.31 -13.59
N GLY A 39 -4.33 -21.82 -14.56
CA GLY A 39 -4.35 -22.30 -15.94
C GLY A 39 -5.52 -21.80 -16.78
N TYR A 40 -6.08 -20.63 -16.44
CA TYR A 40 -7.17 -19.95 -17.18
C TYR A 40 -6.65 -18.70 -17.89
N GLU A 41 -7.36 -18.22 -18.90
CA GLU A 41 -7.00 -16.98 -19.60
C GLU A 41 -7.22 -15.75 -18.70
N GLU A 42 -6.43 -14.69 -18.91
CA GLU A 42 -6.49 -13.47 -18.08
C GLU A 42 -7.87 -12.79 -18.13
N ASP A 43 -8.57 -12.86 -19.27
CA ASP A 43 -9.93 -12.32 -19.44
C ASP A 43 -10.95 -13.10 -18.59
N GLU A 44 -10.88 -14.44 -18.59
CA GLU A 44 -11.75 -15.29 -17.78
C GLU A 44 -11.55 -15.03 -16.27
N ILE A 45 -10.29 -14.86 -15.85
CA ILE A 45 -9.94 -14.52 -14.47
C ILE A 45 -10.53 -13.16 -14.08
N SER A 46 -10.41 -12.16 -14.96
CA SER A 46 -10.90 -10.80 -14.70
C SER A 46 -12.42 -10.73 -14.56
N GLU A 47 -13.15 -11.43 -15.43
CA GLU A 47 -14.60 -11.57 -15.36
C GLU A 47 -15.04 -12.30 -14.08
N ALA A 48 -14.38 -13.42 -13.77
CA ALA A 48 -14.68 -14.20 -12.57
C ALA A 48 -14.37 -13.43 -11.26
N LEU A 49 -13.29 -12.66 -11.21
CA LEU A 49 -12.96 -11.79 -10.07
C LEU A 49 -14.03 -10.72 -9.84
N THR A 50 -14.53 -10.10 -10.92
CA THR A 50 -15.59 -9.10 -10.86
C THR A 50 -16.90 -9.73 -10.37
N SER A 51 -17.25 -10.90 -10.89
CA SER A 51 -18.40 -11.70 -10.45
C SER A 51 -18.30 -12.06 -8.96
N LEU A 52 -17.15 -12.61 -8.55
CA LEU A 52 -16.86 -13.02 -7.17
C LEU A 52 -16.91 -11.83 -6.21
N GLN A 53 -16.35 -10.69 -6.58
CA GLN A 53 -16.44 -9.45 -5.80
C GLN A 53 -17.90 -9.05 -5.57
N GLY A 54 -18.73 -9.06 -6.62
CA GLY A 54 -20.16 -8.77 -6.51
C GLY A 54 -20.88 -9.74 -5.59
N THR A 55 -20.58 -11.03 -5.68
CA THR A 55 -21.17 -12.09 -4.86
C THR A 55 -20.80 -11.95 -3.39
N ILE A 56 -19.52 -11.78 -3.07
CA ILE A 56 -19.05 -11.56 -1.69
C ILE A 56 -19.62 -10.27 -1.12
N LYS A 57 -19.73 -9.20 -1.92
CA LYS A 57 -20.33 -7.92 -1.50
C LYS A 57 -21.81 -8.07 -1.11
N ARG A 58 -22.59 -8.85 -1.87
CA ARG A 58 -24.03 -9.09 -1.60
C ARG A 58 -24.30 -10.06 -0.45
N ARG A 59 -23.32 -10.87 -0.02
CA ARG A 59 -23.47 -11.80 1.11
C ARG A 59 -23.81 -11.03 2.39
N ARG A 60 -25.00 -11.29 2.95
CA ARG A 60 -25.43 -10.76 4.26
C ARG A 60 -24.59 -11.39 5.38
N GLY A 61 -24.13 -10.57 6.33
CA GLY A 61 -23.33 -11.03 7.46
C GLY A 61 -21.89 -11.46 7.12
N GLY A 62 -21.42 -11.25 5.88
CA GLY A 62 -20.04 -11.57 5.52
C GLY A 62 -19.03 -10.61 6.15
N ALA A 63 -17.93 -11.14 6.69
CA ALA A 63 -16.82 -10.35 7.24
C ALA A 63 -15.75 -10.00 6.19
N LEU A 64 -15.81 -10.60 5.00
CA LEU A 64 -14.79 -10.48 3.96
C LEU A 64 -15.28 -9.61 2.79
N ARG A 65 -14.32 -9.04 2.08
CA ARG A 65 -14.48 -8.34 0.80
C ARG A 65 -13.33 -8.68 -0.13
N ILE A 66 -13.58 -8.52 -1.43
CA ILE A 66 -12.53 -8.52 -2.44
C ILE A 66 -12.33 -7.09 -2.91
N VAL A 67 -11.07 -6.67 -2.97
CA VAL A 67 -10.67 -5.34 -3.42
C VAL A 67 -9.67 -5.45 -4.56
N GLU A 68 -9.76 -4.51 -5.49
CA GLU A 68 -8.76 -4.30 -6.54
C GLU A 68 -8.01 -3.00 -6.26
N ILE A 69 -6.68 -3.08 -6.17
CA ILE A 69 -5.80 -1.94 -5.91
C ILE A 69 -4.62 -2.01 -6.86
N GLY A 70 -4.53 -1.06 -7.80
CA GLY A 70 -3.43 -0.98 -8.76
C GLY A 70 -3.28 -2.22 -9.64
N GLY A 71 -4.39 -2.78 -10.13
CA GLY A 71 -4.42 -3.97 -10.99
C GLY A 71 -4.12 -5.29 -10.28
N LYS A 72 -4.13 -5.29 -8.93
CA LYS A 72 -4.02 -6.50 -8.12
C LYS A 72 -5.23 -6.68 -7.23
N TRP A 73 -5.57 -7.93 -6.99
CA TRP A 73 -6.73 -8.37 -6.26
C TRP A 73 -6.32 -8.97 -4.92
N ALA A 74 -7.05 -8.64 -3.87
CA ALA A 74 -6.82 -9.16 -2.52
C ALA A 74 -8.15 -9.44 -1.82
N MET A 75 -8.12 -10.41 -0.90
CA MET A 75 -9.22 -10.65 0.04
C MET A 75 -8.90 -10.00 1.38
N GLU A 76 -9.82 -9.18 1.87
CA GLU A 76 -9.64 -8.40 3.09
C GLU A 76 -10.85 -8.52 4.01
N VAL A 77 -10.65 -8.22 5.28
CA VAL A 77 -11.77 -8.03 6.22
C VAL A 77 -12.47 -6.70 5.88
N ARG A 78 -13.80 -6.69 5.92
CA ARG A 78 -14.59 -5.47 5.75
C ARG A 78 -14.24 -4.48 6.87
N SER A 79 -14.12 -3.21 6.52
CA SER A 79 -13.74 -2.14 7.45
C SER A 79 -14.63 -2.09 8.70
N ASN A 80 -15.95 -2.22 8.52
CA ASN A 80 -16.91 -2.24 9.62
C ASN A 80 -16.72 -3.41 10.59
N VAL A 81 -16.17 -4.55 10.14
CA VAL A 81 -15.85 -5.69 11.01
C VAL A 81 -14.45 -5.54 11.60
N ALA A 82 -13.50 -5.03 10.81
CA ALA A 82 -12.12 -4.82 11.24
C ALA A 82 -12.04 -3.92 12.48
N GLU A 83 -12.90 -2.91 12.61
CA GLU A 83 -12.95 -2.04 13.78
C GLU A 83 -13.23 -2.80 15.09
N HIS A 84 -14.04 -3.85 15.04
CA HIS A 84 -14.45 -4.67 16.19
C HIS A 84 -13.49 -5.82 16.53
N LEU A 85 -12.46 -6.07 15.71
CA LEU A 85 -11.51 -7.14 15.99
C LEU A 85 -10.59 -6.80 17.19
N PRO A 86 -10.17 -7.79 17.99
CA PRO A 86 -9.17 -7.60 19.03
C PRO A 86 -7.87 -7.02 18.45
N LYS A 87 -7.20 -6.14 19.20
CA LYS A 87 -5.94 -5.51 18.77
C LYS A 87 -4.85 -6.54 18.43
N GLU A 88 -4.88 -7.70 19.07
CA GLU A 88 -3.96 -8.83 18.82
C GLU A 88 -4.17 -9.49 17.45
N THR A 89 -5.37 -9.39 16.89
CA THR A 89 -5.72 -9.90 15.54
C THR A 89 -5.48 -8.86 14.45
N LYS A 90 -5.32 -7.59 14.84
CA LYS A 90 -4.95 -6.53 13.92
C LYS A 90 -3.44 -6.57 13.73
N THR A 91 -2.99 -6.78 12.50
CA THR A 91 -1.60 -6.52 12.10
C THR A 91 -1.37 -5.00 12.08
N GLU A 92 -1.56 -4.33 13.22
CA GLU A 92 -1.42 -2.89 13.36
C GLU A 92 0.06 -2.55 13.42
N MET A 93 0.55 -1.88 12.37
CA MET A 93 1.86 -1.26 12.46
C MET A 93 1.86 -0.24 13.60
N PRO A 94 2.95 -0.14 14.38
CA PRO A 94 3.08 0.89 15.40
C PRO A 94 2.74 2.27 14.84
N LYS A 95 1.93 3.05 15.57
CA LYS A 95 1.52 4.41 15.18
C LYS A 95 2.70 5.30 14.76
N LYS A 96 3.88 5.08 15.37
CA LYS A 96 5.14 5.78 15.03
C LYS A 96 5.63 5.47 13.62
N LEU A 97 5.53 4.21 13.16
CA LEU A 97 5.88 3.82 11.78
C LEU A 97 4.87 4.38 10.79
N LEU A 98 3.58 4.36 11.12
CA LEU A 98 2.53 4.97 10.29
C LEU A 98 2.77 6.47 10.09
N LYS A 99 3.15 7.19 11.17
CA LYS A 99 3.54 8.61 11.10
C LYS A 99 4.72 8.84 10.15
N ALA A 100 5.77 8.03 10.26
CA ALA A 100 6.93 8.12 9.37
C ALA A 100 6.56 7.82 7.90
N ALA A 101 5.72 6.81 7.66
CA ALA A 101 5.25 6.47 6.33
C ALA A 101 4.38 7.58 5.71
N ALA A 102 3.52 8.21 6.50
CA ALA A 102 2.69 9.34 6.06
C ALA A 102 3.55 10.56 5.68
N LEU A 103 4.58 10.89 6.47
CA LEU A 103 5.53 11.95 6.13
C LEU A 103 6.25 11.68 4.80
N ILE A 104 6.71 10.43 4.61
CA ILE A 104 7.33 10.02 3.35
C ILE A 104 6.33 10.20 2.20
N ALA A 105 5.07 9.77 2.34
CA ALA A 105 4.04 9.91 1.31
C ALA A 105 3.69 11.37 0.97
N TYR A 106 3.72 12.26 1.96
CA TYR A 106 3.44 13.68 1.80
C TYR A 106 4.56 14.42 1.07
N HIS A 107 5.82 14.09 1.40
CA HIS A 107 7.02 14.73 0.84
C HIS A 107 7.66 13.95 -0.30
N GLN A 108 7.09 12.83 -0.76
CA GLN A 108 7.75 12.01 -1.76
C GLN A 108 7.95 12.73 -3.10
N PRO A 109 9.03 12.42 -3.83
CA PRO A 109 10.18 11.61 -3.39
C PRO A 109 11.02 12.37 -2.36
N MET A 110 11.24 11.77 -1.18
CA MET A 110 11.81 12.44 -0.01
C MET A 110 13.23 11.95 0.29
N PRO A 111 14.23 12.81 0.54
CA PRO A 111 15.54 12.36 1.01
C PRO A 111 15.47 11.86 2.46
N GLN A 112 16.20 10.79 2.77
CA GLN A 112 16.20 10.18 4.10
C GLN A 112 16.74 11.13 5.17
N SER A 113 17.69 12.01 4.82
CA SER A 113 18.21 13.05 5.72
C SER A 113 17.09 13.98 6.20
N ARG A 114 16.16 14.34 5.32
CA ARG A 114 15.00 15.16 5.69
C ARG A 114 14.08 14.46 6.68
N LEU A 115 13.92 13.13 6.56
CA LEU A 115 13.12 12.40 7.54
C LEU A 115 13.80 12.36 8.91
N VAL A 116 15.14 12.32 8.93
CA VAL A 116 15.96 12.42 10.14
C VAL A 116 15.86 13.81 10.76
N GLU A 117 15.82 14.89 9.98
CA GLU A 117 15.56 16.24 10.49
C GLU A 117 14.19 16.33 11.19
N LEU A 118 13.16 15.72 10.61
CA LEU A 118 11.80 15.78 11.14
C LEU A 118 11.53 14.86 12.33
N LEU A 119 12.16 13.68 12.40
CA LEU A 119 11.87 12.65 13.41
C LEU A 119 13.07 12.29 14.31
N GLY A 120 14.22 12.94 14.11
CA GLY A 120 15.47 12.67 14.78
C GLY A 120 16.14 11.35 14.35
N GLN A 121 17.16 10.93 15.10
CA GLN A 121 17.99 9.74 14.82
C GLN A 121 17.18 8.43 14.67
N LYS A 122 16.01 8.33 15.32
CA LYS A 122 15.14 7.13 15.21
C LYS A 122 14.55 6.93 13.82
N ALA A 123 14.61 7.94 12.95
CA ALA A 123 14.18 7.82 11.55
C ALA A 123 14.94 6.73 10.78
N TYR A 124 16.21 6.46 11.12
CA TYR A 124 16.98 5.38 10.48
C TYR A 124 16.34 4.01 10.72
N ASP A 125 15.90 3.74 11.95
CA ASP A 125 15.24 2.50 12.32
C ASP A 125 13.86 2.40 11.65
N TYR A 126 13.09 3.49 11.67
CA TYR A 126 11.79 3.52 11.00
C TYR A 126 11.88 3.26 9.50
N VAL A 127 12.89 3.83 8.82
CA VAL A 127 13.13 3.55 7.39
C VAL A 127 13.48 2.09 7.16
N ARG A 128 14.26 1.48 8.06
CA ARG A 128 14.60 0.06 7.97
C ARG A 128 13.35 -0.82 8.15
N GLU A 129 12.57 -0.58 9.20
CA GLU A 129 11.34 -1.31 9.50
C GLU A 129 10.30 -1.15 8.39
N LEU A 130 10.01 0.08 7.95
CA LEU A 130 9.08 0.34 6.85
C LEU A 130 9.52 -0.31 5.53
N SER A 131 10.82 -0.36 5.26
CA SER A 131 11.37 -1.06 4.10
C SER A 131 11.21 -2.57 4.23
N GLN A 132 11.41 -3.15 5.42
CA GLN A 132 11.20 -4.58 5.69
C GLN A 132 9.72 -4.97 5.57
N HIS A 133 8.82 -4.11 6.04
CA HIS A 133 7.38 -4.26 5.85
C HIS A 133 6.94 -3.99 4.41
N GLY A 134 7.85 -3.56 3.53
CA GLY A 134 7.57 -3.32 2.12
C GLY A 134 6.69 -2.09 1.87
N MET A 135 6.57 -1.17 2.83
CA MET A 135 5.76 0.05 2.74
C MET A 135 6.47 1.17 1.97
N ILE A 136 7.79 1.19 2.03
CA ILE A 136 8.62 2.18 1.33
C ILE A 136 9.73 1.50 0.54
N MET A 137 10.14 2.15 -0.54
CA MET A 137 11.35 1.84 -1.27
C MET A 137 12.41 2.89 -0.96
N ARG A 138 13.67 2.45 -0.86
CA ARG A 138 14.83 3.31 -0.66
C ARG A 138 15.83 3.08 -1.80
N ARG A 139 16.16 4.12 -2.55
CA ARG A 139 17.21 4.08 -3.59
C ARG A 139 18.37 4.98 -3.19
N ARG A 140 19.59 4.60 -3.57
CA ARG A 140 20.78 5.45 -3.37
C ARG A 140 20.62 6.72 -4.19
N ASP A 141 20.90 7.87 -3.58
CA ASP A 141 20.82 9.18 -4.22
C ASP A 141 21.88 10.10 -3.62
N GLY A 142 23.03 10.17 -4.29
CA GLY A 142 24.22 10.83 -3.75
C GLY A 142 24.66 10.25 -2.40
N ASN A 143 24.78 11.14 -1.40
CA ASN A 143 25.18 10.83 -0.03
C ASN A 143 24.03 10.36 0.86
N THR A 144 22.79 10.35 0.34
CA THR A 144 21.60 9.94 1.09
C THR A 144 20.83 8.86 0.33
N ARG A 145 19.65 8.51 0.84
CA ARG A 145 18.70 7.64 0.15
C ARG A 145 17.43 8.41 -0.17
N ARG A 146 16.91 8.22 -1.38
CA ARG A 146 15.59 8.69 -1.78
C ARG A 146 14.54 7.67 -1.36
N LEU A 147 13.55 8.14 -0.61
CA LEU A 147 12.44 7.38 -0.06
C LEU A 147 11.17 7.63 -0.89
N THR A 148 10.47 6.57 -1.22
CA THR A 148 9.20 6.59 -1.97
C THR A 148 8.24 5.55 -1.41
N THR A 149 6.94 5.78 -1.48
CA THR A 149 5.94 4.78 -1.08
C THR A 149 5.87 3.64 -2.09
N THR A 150 5.46 2.46 -1.65
CA THR A 150 5.19 1.30 -2.52
C THR A 150 3.69 1.11 -2.73
N ARG A 151 3.31 0.14 -3.56
CA ARG A 151 1.90 -0.29 -3.69
C ARG A 151 1.31 -0.76 -2.36
N ARG A 152 2.08 -1.51 -1.57
CA ARG A 152 1.63 -2.02 -0.26
C ARG A 152 1.25 -0.89 0.69
N PHE A 153 1.93 0.26 0.60
CA PHE A 153 1.52 1.45 1.33
C PHE A 153 0.16 1.96 0.88
N SER A 154 -0.08 2.06 -0.43
CA SER A 154 -1.40 2.45 -0.95
C SER A 154 -2.51 1.50 -0.50
N GLU A 155 -2.25 0.18 -0.52
CA GLU A 155 -3.18 -0.84 -0.03
C GLU A 155 -3.49 -0.63 1.46
N ALA A 156 -2.46 -0.48 2.30
CA ALA A 156 -2.61 -0.33 3.75
C ALA A 156 -3.33 0.96 4.16
N PHE A 157 -3.18 2.05 3.40
CA PHE A 157 -3.82 3.35 3.68
C PHE A 157 -5.09 3.60 2.87
N GLY A 158 -5.53 2.64 2.03
CA GLY A 158 -6.72 2.79 1.18
C GLY A 158 -6.56 3.84 0.07
N CYS A 159 -5.34 4.15 -0.35
CA CYS A 159 -5.10 5.09 -1.44
C CYS A 159 -5.42 4.41 -2.79
N PRO A 160 -6.29 4.99 -3.63
CA PRO A 160 -6.69 4.39 -4.91
C PRO A 160 -5.61 4.47 -6.00
N HIS A 161 -4.43 5.00 -5.67
CA HIS A 161 -3.37 5.28 -6.61
C HIS A 161 -2.07 4.58 -6.22
N THR A 162 -1.29 4.20 -7.22
CA THR A 162 0.06 3.64 -7.06
C THR A 162 1.15 4.56 -7.62
N ASP A 163 0.77 5.53 -8.47
CA ASP A 163 1.68 6.53 -9.01
C ASP A 163 2.12 7.52 -7.93
N LEU A 164 3.42 7.71 -7.76
CA LEU A 164 4.01 8.57 -6.72
C LEU A 164 3.39 9.98 -6.65
N ARG A 165 3.17 10.61 -7.82
CA ARG A 165 2.58 11.95 -7.91
C ARG A 165 1.12 11.97 -7.46
N LYS A 166 0.33 10.96 -7.84
CA LYS A 166 -1.08 10.85 -7.47
C LYS A 166 -1.25 10.49 -6.00
N VAL A 167 -0.44 9.57 -5.49
CA VAL A 167 -0.38 9.22 -4.06
C VAL A 167 -0.05 10.46 -3.24
N ARG A 168 0.97 11.23 -3.64
CA ARG A 168 1.34 12.47 -2.96
C ARG A 168 0.19 13.48 -2.94
N LYS A 169 -0.47 13.71 -4.09
CA LYS A 169 -1.60 14.64 -4.19
C LYS A 169 -2.75 14.20 -3.28
N TRP A 170 -3.16 12.94 -3.39
CA TRP A 170 -4.22 12.35 -2.57
C TRP A 170 -3.91 12.46 -1.08
N PHE A 171 -2.68 12.17 -0.65
CA PHE A 171 -2.29 12.30 0.75
C PHE A 171 -2.33 13.73 1.27
N ARG A 172 -1.97 14.73 0.46
CA ARG A 172 -2.07 16.14 0.86
C ARG A 172 -3.51 16.57 1.05
N GLU A 173 -4.39 16.16 0.14
CA GLU A 173 -5.83 16.43 0.24
C GLU A 173 -6.42 15.77 1.49
N GLN A 174 -6.14 14.49 1.71
CA GLN A 174 -6.60 13.74 2.89
C GLN A 174 -6.08 14.31 4.22
N VAL A 175 -4.84 14.80 4.25
CA VAL A 175 -4.27 15.44 5.45
C VAL A 175 -4.98 16.76 5.77
N THR A 176 -5.33 17.52 4.75
CA THR A 176 -6.03 18.81 4.88
C THR A 176 -7.48 18.60 5.34
N GLU A 177 -8.13 17.54 4.87
CA GLU A 177 -9.53 17.21 5.18
C GLU A 177 -9.70 16.46 6.52
N ALA A 178 -8.83 15.49 6.81
CA ALA A 178 -9.01 14.59 7.95
C ALA A 178 -8.31 15.05 9.25
N GLY A 179 -7.57 16.17 9.23
CA GLY A 179 -6.80 16.62 10.41
C GLY A 179 -5.81 15.57 10.90
N MET A 180 -5.30 14.72 10.01
CA MET A 180 -4.55 13.49 10.34
C MET A 180 -3.21 13.75 11.07
N PHE A 181 -2.78 15.01 11.08
CA PHE A 181 -1.61 15.51 11.81
C PHE A 181 -1.98 16.45 12.96
N ASP A 182 -3.16 16.34 13.57
CA ASP A 182 -3.48 17.11 14.77
C ASP A 182 -2.42 16.85 15.86
N GLY A 183 -1.61 17.88 16.14
CA GLY A 183 -0.40 17.79 16.97
C GLY A 183 0.96 17.74 16.25
N MET A 184 1.06 17.89 14.93
CA MET A 184 2.30 18.32 14.27
C MET A 184 2.36 19.84 14.20
N GLU A 185 3.50 20.42 14.57
CA GLU A 185 3.77 21.83 14.35
C GLU A 185 3.63 22.17 12.87
N SER A 186 2.95 23.29 12.60
CA SER A 186 2.67 23.78 11.23
C SER A 186 3.93 23.95 10.36
N GLU A 187 5.11 23.99 10.96
CA GLU A 187 6.41 24.12 10.30
C GLU A 187 6.77 22.89 9.45
N VAL A 188 6.37 21.67 9.86
CA VAL A 188 6.65 20.42 9.12
C VAL A 188 5.96 20.42 7.74
N LEU A 189 4.83 21.13 7.62
CA LEU A 189 4.00 21.18 6.41
C LEU A 189 4.33 22.38 5.51
N LYS A 190 5.03 23.41 6.02
CA LYS A 190 5.22 24.71 5.36
C LYS A 190 6.36 24.75 4.34
N GLU A 191 7.33 23.85 4.38
CA GLU A 191 8.53 23.92 3.52
C GLU A 191 8.40 23.18 2.18
N VAL A 192 7.30 23.39 1.44
CA VAL A 192 7.18 22.89 0.07
C VAL A 192 6.88 24.07 -0.86
N GLY A 193 7.91 24.55 -1.58
CA GLY A 193 7.73 25.53 -2.65
C GLY A 193 6.75 25.02 -3.72
N GLU A 194 6.03 25.93 -4.37
CA GLU A 194 4.96 25.66 -5.35
C GLU A 194 5.38 24.68 -6.47
N ASP A 195 6.67 24.54 -6.73
CA ASP A 195 7.24 23.75 -7.82
C ASP A 195 7.40 22.26 -7.45
N GLY A 196 7.18 21.89 -6.19
CA GLY A 196 7.34 20.52 -5.70
C GLY A 196 8.78 19.99 -5.76
N LEU A 197 9.76 20.87 -6.01
CA LEU A 197 11.19 20.65 -5.83
C LEU A 197 11.61 21.30 -4.51
N VAL A 198 12.27 20.53 -3.66
CA VAL A 198 12.91 21.05 -2.45
C VAL A 198 14.16 21.80 -2.92
N GLN A 199 14.20 23.11 -2.73
CA GLN A 199 15.46 23.86 -2.84
C GLN A 199 16.42 23.28 -1.81
N SER A 200 17.45 22.61 -2.30
CA SER A 200 18.61 22.24 -1.49
C SER A 200 19.40 23.51 -1.21
N THR A 201 19.01 24.28 -0.20
CA THR A 201 19.89 25.30 0.36
C THR A 201 20.87 24.57 1.27
N LEU A 202 21.90 23.97 0.66
CA LEU A 202 23.16 23.75 1.37
C LEU A 202 23.77 25.15 1.55
N PRO A 203 24.01 25.62 2.79
CA PRO A 203 24.91 26.75 2.97
C PRO A 203 26.29 26.29 2.51
N PHE A 204 26.74 26.80 1.36
CA PHE A 204 28.16 26.89 1.08
C PHE A 204 28.68 28.02 1.97
N GLU A 205 29.39 27.67 3.03
CA GLU A 205 30.28 28.62 3.69
C GLU A 205 31.45 28.85 2.72
N ASP A 206 31.61 30.09 2.28
CA ASP A 206 32.77 30.55 1.53
C ASP A 206 34.00 30.58 2.47
N GLU A 207 35.06 29.87 2.11
CA GLU A 207 36.45 30.23 2.43
C GLU A 207 37.32 30.16 1.16
#